data_AF-A0A933CSQ1-F1
#
_entry.id   AF-A0A933CSQ1-F1
#
_cell.length_a   1.000
_cell.length_b   1.000
_cell.length_c   1.000
_cell.angle_alpha   90.00
_cell.angle_beta   90.00
_cell.angle_gamma   90.00
#
_symmetry.space_group_name_H-M   'P 1'
#
loop_
_entity.id
_entity.type
_entity.pdbx_description
1 polymer ?
#
loop_
_entity_poly.entity_id
_entity_poly.type
_entity_poly.pdbx_seq_one_letter_code
_entity_poly.pdbx_strand_id
1 'polypeptide(L)'
;MDNASLQSLLKRLCNVLWSANVTNPITYVTQISYLLFLKMLEEMETDQRDTNSSNGRTTPQLFTVIRIDEEEVDFAKLRWSVLTSDPDNDRMLRTLRDLLPKLALHPALSPAARALFEDSAIVIPD
;
A
#
# COMPACT_ATOMS: atom_id res chain seq x y z
N MET A 1 1.51 15.50 -15.09
CA MET A 1 2.29 14.39 -15.66
C MET A 1 1.70 14.04 -17.00
N ASP A 2 2.53 14.02 -18.03
CA ASP A 2 2.24 13.64 -19.41
C ASP A 2 2.14 12.10 -19.55
N ASN A 3 1.25 11.61 -20.42
CA ASN A 3 1.00 10.17 -20.59
C ASN A 3 2.29 9.41 -21.02
N ALA A 4 3.15 10.07 -21.79
CA ALA A 4 4.43 9.52 -22.23
C ALA A 4 5.40 9.25 -21.07
N SER A 5 5.52 10.16 -20.08
CA SER A 5 6.37 9.94 -18.91
C SER A 5 5.87 8.80 -18.03
N LEU A 6 4.55 8.63 -17.90
CA LEU A 6 3.95 7.52 -17.17
C LEU A 6 4.21 6.16 -17.85
N GLN A 7 4.06 6.08 -19.18
CA GLN A 7 4.41 4.87 -19.94
C GLN A 7 5.89 4.52 -19.84
N SER A 8 6.78 5.53 -19.87
CA SER A 8 8.22 5.34 -19.72
C SER A 8 8.57 4.79 -18.34
N LEU A 9 7.95 5.34 -17.29
CA LEU A 9 8.12 4.87 -15.91
C LEU A 9 7.65 3.42 -15.75
N LEU A 10 6.48 3.09 -16.31
CA LEU A 10 5.92 1.74 -16.27
C LEU A 10 6.83 0.73 -16.99
N LYS A 11 7.36 1.08 -18.17
CA LYS A 11 8.35 0.26 -18.88
C LYS A 11 9.62 0.02 -18.07
N ARG A 12 10.16 1.06 -17.44
CA ARG A 12 11.35 0.95 -16.60
C ARG A 12 11.10 0.05 -15.39
N LEU A 13 9.93 0.18 -14.77
CA LEU A 13 9.50 -0.64 -13.64
C LEU A 13 9.38 -2.12 -14.03
N CYS A 14 8.71 -2.41 -15.16
CA CYS A 14 8.63 -3.78 -15.70
C CYS A 14 10.02 -4.38 -15.96
N ASN A 15 10.96 -3.62 -16.51
CA ASN A 15 12.34 -4.09 -16.75
C ASN A 15 13.07 -4.45 -15.45
N VAL A 16 12.89 -3.65 -14.39
CA VAL A 16 13.49 -3.93 -13.07
C VAL A 16 12.92 -5.23 -12.50
N LEU A 17 11.60 -5.44 -12.57
CA LEU A 17 10.96 -6.65 -12.05
C LEU A 17 11.33 -7.91 -12.82
N TRP A 18 11.42 -7.79 -14.15
CA TRP A 18 11.92 -8.88 -15.00
C TRP A 18 13.36 -9.26 -14.62
N SER A 19 14.22 -8.26 -14.36
CA SER A 19 15.60 -8.50 -13.93
C SER A 19 15.73 -9.08 -12.51
N ALA A 20 14.72 -8.87 -11.67
CA ALA A 20 14.64 -9.41 -10.30
C ALA A 20 14.05 -10.82 -10.25
N ASN A 21 13.97 -11.53 -11.38
CA ASN A 21 13.50 -12.91 -11.50
C ASN A 21 12.02 -13.13 -11.12
N VAL A 22 11.21 -12.07 -11.05
CA VAL A 22 9.75 -12.17 -10.93
C VAL A 22 9.17 -12.41 -12.34
N THR A 23 9.21 -13.67 -12.77
CA THR A 23 8.93 -14.06 -14.16
C THR A 23 7.44 -14.06 -14.52
N ASN A 24 6.54 -14.05 -13.53
CA ASN A 24 5.10 -14.01 -13.78
C ASN A 24 4.60 -12.56 -13.89
N PRO A 25 4.15 -12.10 -15.08
CA PRO A 25 3.72 -10.74 -15.29
C PRO A 25 2.44 -10.34 -14.57
N ILE A 26 1.56 -11.29 -14.30
CA ILE A 26 0.35 -11.03 -13.51
C ILE A 26 0.75 -10.73 -12.06
N THR A 27 1.66 -11.53 -11.50
CA THR A 27 2.10 -11.40 -10.11
C THR A 27 2.77 -10.04 -9.85
N TYR A 28 3.67 -9.58 -10.73
CA TYR A 28 4.30 -8.29 -10.49
C TYR A 28 3.35 -7.11 -10.72
N VAL A 29 2.42 -7.19 -11.69
CA VAL A 29 1.41 -6.14 -11.90
C VAL A 29 0.56 -6.00 -10.64
N THR A 30 0.07 -7.11 -10.09
CA THR A 30 -0.72 -7.11 -8.86
C THR A 30 0.05 -6.50 -7.68
N GLN A 31 1.33 -6.85 -7.51
CA GLN A 31 2.17 -6.30 -6.45
C GLN A 31 2.40 -4.79 -6.60
N ILE A 32 2.63 -4.29 -7.82
CA ILE A 32 2.69 -2.84 -8.09
C ILE A 32 1.34 -2.18 -7.80
N SER A 33 0.23 -2.82 -8.19
CA SER A 33 -1.10 -2.28 -7.94
C SER A 33 -1.34 -2.05 -6.45
N TYR A 34 -0.98 -3.00 -5.58
CA TYR A 34 -1.09 -2.80 -4.14
C TYR A 34 -0.28 -1.60 -3.63
N LEU A 35 0.96 -1.47 -4.11
CA LEU A 35 1.83 -0.34 -3.79
C LEU A 35 1.23 1.01 -4.23
N LEU A 36 0.66 1.08 -5.43
CA LEU A 36 -0.03 2.26 -5.92
C LEU A 36 -1.29 2.56 -5.11
N PHE A 37 -2.07 1.55 -4.73
CA PHE A 37 -3.23 1.71 -3.87
C PHE A 37 -2.84 2.28 -2.50
N LEU A 38 -1.78 1.78 -1.87
CA LEU A 38 -1.28 2.33 -0.60
C LEU A 38 -0.91 3.81 -0.71
N LYS A 39 -0.21 4.18 -1.80
CA LYS A 39 0.12 5.58 -2.07
C LYS A 39 -1.13 6.45 -2.22
N MET A 40 -2.10 6.00 -3.02
CA MET A 40 -3.35 6.74 -3.21
C MET A 40 -4.14 6.88 -1.91
N LEU A 41 -4.17 5.84 -1.08
CA LEU A 41 -4.82 5.88 0.22
C LEU A 41 -4.14 6.87 1.18
N GLU A 42 -2.81 6.96 1.17
CA GLU A 42 -2.08 7.95 1.99
C GLU A 42 -2.32 9.38 1.51
N GLU A 43 -2.29 9.62 0.20
CA GLU A 43 -2.60 10.92 -0.40
C GLU A 43 -4.04 11.35 -0.04
N MET A 44 -5.02 10.44 -0.20
CA MET A 44 -6.41 10.70 0.18
C MET A 44 -6.60 10.99 1.67
N GLU A 45 -5.89 10.31 2.56
CA GLU A 45 -5.95 10.59 4.00
C GLU A 45 -5.36 11.97 4.32
N THR A 46 -4.26 12.34 3.67
CA THR A 46 -3.58 13.63 3.83
C THR A 46 -4.48 14.78 3.36
N ASP A 47 -5.05 14.67 2.16
CA ASP A 47 -5.95 15.68 1.59
C ASP A 47 -7.20 15.89 2.46
N GLN A 48 -7.76 14.79 3.00
CA GLN A 48 -8.90 14.87 3.91
C GLN A 48 -8.54 15.48 5.25
N ARG A 49 -7.32 15.24 5.77
CA ARG A 49 -6.83 15.88 7.01
C ARG A 49 -6.70 17.40 6.83
N ASP A 50 -6.14 17.86 5.72
CA ASP A 50 -6.00 19.29 5.44
C ASP A 50 -7.37 19.98 5.29
N THR A 51 -8.30 19.32 4.58
CA THR A 51 -9.67 19.81 4.38
C THR A 51 -10.51 19.79 5.67
N ASN A 52 -10.29 18.81 6.55
CA ASN A 52 -11.04 18.70 7.80
C ASN A 52 -10.44 19.52 8.95
N SER A 53 -9.12 19.73 8.95
CA SER A 53 -8.44 20.64 9.89
C SER A 53 -8.98 22.07 9.73
N SER A 54 -9.23 22.49 8.49
CA SER A 54 -9.88 23.78 8.20
C SER A 54 -11.37 23.83 8.55
N ASN A 55 -12.07 22.68 8.62
CA ASN A 55 -13.51 22.58 8.89
C ASN A 55 -13.87 22.04 10.29
N GLY A 56 -12.90 21.76 11.15
CA GLY A 56 -13.10 21.23 12.50
C GLY A 56 -13.71 19.82 12.58
N ARG A 57 -13.63 19.01 11.51
CA ARG A 57 -14.20 17.64 11.46
C ARG A 57 -13.14 16.59 11.81
N THR A 58 -13.54 15.49 12.43
CA THR A 58 -12.68 14.31 12.64
C THR A 58 -12.68 13.40 11.41
N THR A 59 -11.51 13.21 10.80
CA THR A 59 -11.29 12.31 9.65
C THR A 59 -11.04 10.88 10.14
N PRO A 60 -11.59 9.84 9.47
CA PRO A 60 -11.17 8.46 9.72
C PRO A 60 -9.67 8.31 9.44
N GLN A 61 -8.92 7.77 10.40
CA GLN A 61 -7.50 7.49 10.22
C GLN A 61 -7.34 6.02 9.83
N LEU A 62 -6.90 5.77 8.60
CA LEU A 62 -6.61 4.45 8.05
C LEU A 62 -5.24 3.95 8.52
N PHE A 63 -4.25 4.83 8.54
CA PHE A 63 -2.89 4.49 8.91
C PHE A 63 -2.66 4.81 10.40
N THR A 64 -3.30 4.04 11.26
CA THR A 64 -3.23 4.12 12.73
C THR A 64 -3.14 2.72 13.36
N VAL A 65 -2.92 2.66 14.67
CA VAL A 65 -2.98 1.41 15.43
C VAL A 65 -4.45 1.07 15.68
N ILE A 66 -4.87 -0.12 15.29
CA ILE A 66 -6.20 -0.64 15.60
C ILE A 66 -6.10 -2.01 16.27
N ARG A 67 -7.07 -2.31 17.14
CA ARG A 67 -7.23 -3.66 17.67
C ARG A 67 -8.08 -4.48 16.70
N ILE A 68 -7.49 -5.55 16.19
CA ILE A 68 -8.19 -6.59 15.43
C ILE A 68 -8.17 -7.84 16.33
N ASP A 69 -9.35 -8.30 16.73
CA ASP A 69 -9.53 -9.35 17.74
C ASP A 69 -8.76 -9.04 19.05
N GLU A 70 -7.67 -9.77 19.30
CA GLU A 70 -6.82 -9.66 20.49
C GLU A 70 -5.45 -9.00 20.20
N GLU A 71 -5.15 -8.68 18.93
CA GLU A 71 -3.87 -8.12 18.49
C GLU A 71 -3.99 -6.62 18.19
N GLU A 72 -3.01 -5.83 18.64
CA GLU A 72 -2.83 -4.46 18.16
C GLU A 72 -2.00 -4.46 16.88
N VAL A 73 -2.61 -3.98 15.80
CA VAL A 73 -2.00 -3.94 14.48
C VAL A 73 -1.73 -2.48 14.11
N ASP A 74 -0.45 -2.16 13.91
CA ASP A 74 0.01 -0.83 13.52
C ASP A 74 0.03 -0.66 12.00
N PHE A 75 -1.03 -0.08 11.44
CA PHE A 75 -1.12 0.21 10.02
C PHE A 75 -0.29 1.42 9.60
N ALA A 76 0.26 2.23 10.52
CA ALA A 76 1.11 3.35 10.14
C ALA A 76 2.38 2.88 9.39
N LYS A 77 2.80 1.63 9.61
CA LYS A 77 3.91 1.00 8.89
C LYS A 77 3.64 0.75 7.41
N LEU A 78 2.37 0.73 6.99
CA LEU A 78 1.97 0.59 5.58
C LEU A 78 1.91 1.92 4.82
N ARG A 79 2.19 3.05 5.48
CA ARG A 79 2.29 4.34 4.78
C ARG A 79 3.35 4.24 3.69
N TRP A 80 3.02 4.67 2.48
CA TRP A 80 3.94 4.78 1.37
C TRP A 80 5.20 5.56 1.73
N SER A 81 5.05 6.68 2.46
CA SER A 81 6.19 7.48 2.93
C SER A 81 7.13 6.70 3.86
N VAL A 82 6.58 5.86 4.75
CA VAL A 82 7.35 5.01 5.66
C VAL A 82 8.04 3.89 4.91
N LEU A 83 7.31 3.17 4.05
CA LEU A 83 7.84 2.05 3.26
C LEU A 83 8.99 2.48 2.35
N THR A 84 8.84 3.60 1.65
CA THR A 84 9.85 4.10 0.70
C THR A 84 11.06 4.75 1.37
N SER A 85 10.97 5.09 2.65
CA SER A 85 12.07 5.65 3.43
C SER A 85 12.85 4.59 4.21
N ASP A 86 12.39 3.34 4.21
CA ASP A 86 13.07 2.25 4.90
C ASP A 86 14.36 1.84 4.16
N PRO A 87 15.55 1.94 4.79
CA PRO A 87 16.81 1.52 4.17
C PRO A 87 16.97 -0.01 4.03
N ASP A 88 16.12 -0.79 4.72
CA ASP A 88 16.14 -2.26 4.76
C ASP A 88 14.97 -2.81 3.95
N ASN A 89 15.27 -3.12 2.68
CA ASN A 89 14.28 -3.62 1.73
C ASN A 89 13.63 -4.92 2.21
N ASP A 90 14.37 -5.83 2.85
CA ASP A 90 13.83 -7.10 3.32
C ASP A 90 12.82 -6.90 4.45
N ARG A 91 13.10 -5.99 5.38
CA ARG A 91 12.15 -5.63 6.45
C ARG A 91 10.91 -4.95 5.89
N MET A 92 11.07 -4.06 4.92
CA MET A 92 9.96 -3.40 4.24
C MET A 92 9.06 -4.43 3.54
N LEU A 93 9.65 -5.38 2.80
CA LEU A 93 8.91 -6.44 2.11
C LEU A 93 8.19 -7.39 3.08
N ARG A 94 8.83 -7.77 4.20
CA ARG A 94 8.18 -8.54 5.27
C ARG A 94 6.99 -7.79 5.86
N THR A 95 7.14 -6.49 6.11
CA THR A 95 6.07 -5.63 6.63
C THR A 95 4.87 -5.60 5.67
N LEU A 96 5.11 -5.43 4.37
CA LEU A 96 4.07 -5.52 3.35
C LEU A 96 3.38 -6.88 3.35
N ARG A 97 4.15 -7.96 3.31
CA ARG A 97 3.61 -9.33 3.30
C ARG A 97 2.72 -9.62 4.51
N ASP A 98 3.13 -9.16 5.70
CA ASP A 98 2.46 -9.51 6.95
C ASP A 98 1.27 -8.58 7.28
N LEU A 99 1.31 -7.32 6.86
CA LEU A 99 0.28 -6.32 7.20
C LEU A 99 -0.72 -6.02 6.07
N LEU A 100 -0.33 -6.17 4.81
CA LEU A 100 -1.21 -5.85 3.67
C LEU A 100 -2.51 -6.67 3.70
N PRO A 101 -2.52 -7.99 3.99
CA PRO A 101 -3.77 -8.75 4.06
C PRO A 101 -4.66 -8.28 5.22
N LYS A 102 -4.05 -7.82 6.33
CA LYS A 102 -4.78 -7.31 7.49
C LYS A 102 -5.58 -6.03 7.17
N LEU A 103 -5.28 -5.31 6.09
CA LEU A 103 -6.11 -4.18 5.64
C LEU A 103 -7.53 -4.62 5.29
N ALA A 104 -7.76 -5.87 4.87
CA ALA A 104 -9.10 -6.39 4.62
C ALA A 104 -10.01 -6.32 5.87
N LEU A 105 -9.42 -6.27 7.06
CA LEU A 105 -10.12 -6.20 8.33
C LEU A 105 -10.32 -4.76 8.83
N HIS A 106 -9.80 -3.75 8.12
CA HIS A 106 -9.80 -2.38 8.59
C HIS A 106 -11.21 -1.73 8.54
N PRO A 107 -11.76 -1.25 9.68
CA PRO A 107 -13.14 -0.75 9.75
C PRO A 107 -13.37 0.51 8.92
N ALA A 108 -12.34 1.35 8.72
CA ALA A 108 -12.46 2.56 7.90
C ALA A 108 -12.48 2.30 6.37
N LEU A 109 -12.14 1.10 5.92
CA LEU A 109 -12.23 0.75 4.50
C LEU A 109 -13.66 0.34 4.14
N SER A 110 -14.08 0.68 2.92
CA SER A 110 -15.35 0.21 2.35
C SER A 110 -15.31 -1.30 2.09
N PRO A 111 -16.45 -1.99 2.03
CA PRO A 111 -16.49 -3.43 1.73
C PRO A 111 -15.78 -3.79 0.41
N ALA A 112 -15.94 -2.95 -0.62
CA ALA A 112 -15.25 -3.15 -1.89
C ALA A 112 -13.73 -3.01 -1.77
N ALA A 113 -13.24 -2.05 -0.98
CA ALA A 113 -11.81 -1.89 -0.75
C ALA A 113 -11.23 -3.06 0.06
N ARG A 114 -11.96 -3.57 1.05
CA ARG A 114 -11.54 -4.74 1.85
C ARG A 114 -11.37 -6.00 1.00
N ALA A 115 -12.29 -6.25 0.08
CA ALA A 115 -12.24 -7.40 -0.83
C ALA A 115 -10.99 -7.41 -1.72
N LEU A 116 -10.39 -6.24 -2.03
CA LEU A 116 -9.13 -6.18 -2.79
C LEU A 116 -7.93 -6.71 -2.01
N PHE A 117 -7.98 -6.69 -0.68
CA PHE A 117 -6.88 -7.08 0.21
C PHE A 117 -7.07 -8.47 0.82
N GLU A 118 -8.27 -9.05 0.74
CA GLU A 118 -8.65 -10.33 1.39
C GLU A 118 -7.74 -11.49 0.96
N ASP A 119 -7.46 -11.60 -0.35
CA ASP A 119 -6.53 -12.59 -0.91
C ASP A 119 -5.18 -11.97 -1.32
N SER A 120 -4.81 -10.82 -0.75
CA SER A 120 -3.55 -10.16 -1.13
C SER A 120 -2.34 -10.99 -0.68
N ALA A 121 -1.46 -11.31 -1.61
CA ALA A 121 -0.22 -12.03 -1.35
C ALA A 121 0.94 -11.32 -2.04
N ILE A 122 1.95 -10.95 -1.25
CA ILE A 122 3.22 -10.43 -1.76
C ILE A 122 4.18 -11.61 -1.94
N VAL A 123 4.67 -11.77 -3.17
CA VAL A 123 5.65 -12.81 -3.51
C VAL A 123 7.02 -12.17 -3.45
N ILE A 124 7.77 -12.51 -2.40
CA ILE A 124 9.16 -12.09 -2.25
C ILE A 124 10.02 -13.14 -2.96
N PRO A 125 10.76 -12.79 -4.04
CA PRO A 125 11.71 -13.71 -4.65
C PRO A 125 12.84 -14.03 -3.66
N ASP A 126 13.29 -15.29 -3.65
CA ASP A 126 14.46 -15.75 -2.87
C ASP A 126 15.77 -15.04 -3.27
#